data_AF-A0A5N5D902-F1
#
_entry.id   AF-A0A5N5D902-F1
#
_cell.length_a   1.000
_cell.length_b   1.000
_cell.length_c   1.000
_cell.angle_alpha   90.00
_cell.angle_beta   90.00
_cell.angle_gamma   90.00
#
_symmetry.space_group_name_H-M   'P 1'
#
loop_
_entity.id
_entity.type
_entity.pdbx_description
1 polymer ?
#
loop_
_entity_poly.entity_id
_entity_poly.type
_entity_poly.pdbx_seq_one_letter_code
_entity_poly.pdbx_strand_id
1 'polypeptide(L)'
;MAYNAHIYVARVAKGSNPDDPAYIAEALRYATESWKVDIINMSFGFDSDKGGIGAAIKNAYSANVLMFAASRNDGGNFSVAFPARHKDVISISATDGDGVASYFNPPC
;
A
#
# COMPACT_ATOMS: atom_id res chain seq x y z
N MET A 1 -10.13 1.59 13.61
CA MET A 1 -9.43 2.70 14.30
C MET A 1 -8.74 2.16 15.53
N ALA A 2 -7.55 2.67 15.88
CA ALA A 2 -6.81 2.25 17.06
C ALA A 2 -6.25 3.50 17.77
N TYR A 3 -6.90 3.92 18.86
CA TYR A 3 -6.59 5.19 19.54
C TYR A 3 -5.22 5.22 20.24
N ASN A 4 -4.67 4.05 20.59
CA ASN A 4 -3.39 3.91 21.27
C ASN A 4 -2.28 3.39 20.34
N ALA A 5 -2.46 3.50 19.02
CA ALA A 5 -1.44 3.08 18.07
C ALA A 5 -0.26 4.05 18.05
N HIS A 6 0.95 3.51 17.97
CA HIS A 6 2.14 4.30 17.67
C HIS A 6 2.21 4.53 16.16
N ILE A 7 2.15 5.80 15.75
CA ILE A 7 2.10 6.18 14.34
C ILE A 7 3.50 6.61 13.89
N TYR A 8 3.99 5.94 12.86
CA TYR A 8 5.24 6.28 12.17
C TYR A 8 4.93 6.81 10.78
N VAL A 9 5.67 7.84 10.35
CA VAL A 9 5.48 8.48 9.05
C VAL A 9 6.73 8.30 8.21
N ALA A 10 6.65 7.43 7.20
CA ALA A 10 7.66 7.33 6.14
C ALA A 10 7.17 8.11 4.91
N ARG A 11 7.77 9.29 4.67
CA ARG A 11 7.42 10.11 3.50
C ARG A 11 8.12 9.57 2.26
N VAL A 12 7.32 9.13 1.29
CA VAL A 12 7.80 8.53 0.02
C VAL A 12 7.27 9.26 -1.24
N ALA A 13 6.65 10.43 -1.04
CA ALA A 13 5.99 11.21 -2.08
C ALA A 13 6.23 12.70 -1.86
N LYS A 14 6.43 13.45 -2.95
CA LYS A 14 6.38 14.91 -2.99
C LYS A 14 5.13 15.34 -3.76
N GLY A 15 4.05 15.59 -3.02
CA GLY A 15 2.74 15.93 -3.59
C GLY A 15 1.86 14.69 -3.76
N SER A 16 1.04 14.65 -4.80
CA SER A 16 0.02 13.60 -4.99
C SER A 16 0.56 12.28 -5.53
N ASN A 17 1.81 12.28 -6.03
CA ASN A 17 2.41 11.10 -6.65
C ASN A 17 3.58 10.61 -5.80
N PRO A 18 3.69 9.28 -5.59
CA PRO A 18 4.90 8.73 -5.02
C PRO A 18 6.12 9.08 -5.88
N ASP A 19 7.24 9.31 -5.21
CA ASP A 19 8.50 9.66 -5.87
C ASP A 19 9.16 8.38 -6.45
N ASP A 20 10.46 8.23 -6.28
CA ASP A 20 11.20 7.06 -6.75
C ASP A 20 10.74 5.77 -6.02
N PRO A 21 10.33 4.72 -6.76
CA PRO A 21 10.02 3.40 -6.20
C PRO A 21 11.11 2.82 -5.29
N ALA A 22 12.38 3.19 -5.50
CA ALA A 22 13.49 2.79 -4.63
C ALA A 22 13.33 3.33 -3.19
N TYR A 23 12.86 4.57 -3.02
CA TYR A 23 12.60 5.15 -1.70
C TYR A 23 11.44 4.46 -0.99
N ILE A 24 10.47 3.94 -1.74
CA ILE A 24 9.37 3.16 -1.17
C ILE A 24 9.88 1.81 -0.66
N ALA A 25 10.69 1.11 -1.46
CA ALA A 25 11.30 -0.14 -1.02
C ALA A 25 12.21 0.05 0.21
N GLU A 26 12.97 1.15 0.26
CA GLU A 26 13.76 1.53 1.43
C GLU A 26 12.87 1.82 2.65
N ALA A 27 11.81 2.60 2.50
CA ALA A 27 10.86 2.89 3.57
C ALA A 27 10.20 1.63 4.13
N LEU A 28 9.81 0.69 3.27
CA LEU A 28 9.22 -0.60 3.68
C LEU A 28 10.22 -1.44 4.50
N ARG A 29 11.48 -1.51 4.05
CA ARG A 29 12.54 -2.19 4.82
C ARG A 29 12.80 -1.50 6.15
N TYR A 30 12.88 -0.17 6.17
CA TYR A 30 13.13 0.59 7.39
C TYR A 30 11.99 0.42 8.40
N ALA A 31 10.74 0.48 7.94
CA ALA A 31 9.57 0.24 8.78
C ALA A 31 9.57 -1.18 9.38
N THR A 32 9.98 -2.17 8.58
CA THR A 32 10.02 -3.58 9.01
C THR A 32 11.18 -3.88 9.95
N GLU A 33 12.40 -3.49 9.58
CA GLU A 33 13.62 -3.92 10.26
C GLU A 33 14.01 -3.01 11.42
N SER A 34 13.82 -1.69 11.25
CA SER A 34 14.24 -0.69 12.24
C SER A 34 13.11 -0.33 13.18
N TRP A 35 11.95 0.06 12.65
CA TRP A 35 10.79 0.40 13.48
C TRP A 35 10.04 -0.82 14.01
N LYS A 36 10.14 -1.96 13.31
CA LYS A 36 9.46 -3.20 13.67
C LYS A 36 7.95 -2.99 13.84
N VAL A 37 7.35 -2.32 12.86
CA VAL A 37 5.92 -2.02 12.87
C VAL A 37 5.09 -3.29 12.69
N ASP A 38 3.88 -3.31 13.26
CA ASP A 38 2.94 -4.41 13.07
C ASP A 38 2.11 -4.26 11.78
N ILE A 39 1.89 -3.00 11.36
CA ILE A 39 1.01 -2.65 10.24
C ILE A 39 1.68 -1.59 9.35
N ILE A 40 1.59 -1.80 8.04
CA ILE A 40 1.96 -0.83 7.01
C ILE A 40 0.73 -0.49 6.17
N ASN A 41 0.45 0.81 6.06
CA ASN A 41 -0.60 1.34 5.18
C ASN A 41 0.02 2.08 4.00
N MET A 42 -0.35 1.68 2.78
CA MET A 42 0.14 2.21 1.52
C MET A 42 -1.02 2.80 0.70
N SER A 43 -1.39 4.05 0.99
CA SER A 43 -2.43 4.77 0.26
C SER A 43 -1.95 5.32 -1.09
N PHE A 44 -1.31 4.46 -1.90
CA PHE A 44 -0.79 4.76 -3.23
C PHE A 44 -0.74 3.48 -4.08
N GLY A 45 -0.54 3.65 -5.39
CA GLY A 45 -0.35 2.52 -6.30
C GLY A 45 0.32 2.90 -7.63
N PHE A 46 0.86 1.90 -8.31
CA PHE A 46 1.58 1.94 -9.58
C PHE A 46 1.07 0.87 -10.54
N ASP A 47 1.36 1.01 -11.83
CA ASP A 47 1.03 -0.01 -12.83
C ASP A 47 1.86 -1.29 -12.71
N SER A 48 3.09 -1.19 -12.23
CA SER A 48 4.02 -2.31 -12.16
C SER A 48 4.89 -2.30 -10.90
N ASP A 49 5.42 -3.47 -10.55
CA ASP A 49 6.44 -3.60 -9.52
C ASP A 49 7.73 -2.94 -10.03
N LYS A 50 8.25 -2.00 -9.25
CA LYS A 50 9.43 -1.19 -9.57
C LYS A 50 10.26 -1.01 -8.30
N GLY A 51 11.56 -0.77 -8.48
CA GLY A 51 12.45 -0.37 -7.37
C GLY A 51 12.62 -1.40 -6.26
N GLY A 52 12.27 -2.67 -6.48
CA GLY A 52 12.40 -3.73 -5.47
C GLY A 52 11.30 -3.73 -4.40
N ILE A 53 10.19 -3.02 -4.62
CA ILE A 53 9.06 -2.97 -3.67
C ILE A 53 8.51 -4.38 -3.41
N GLY A 54 8.37 -5.24 -4.43
CA GLY A 54 7.91 -6.62 -4.23
C GLY A 54 8.81 -7.44 -3.31
N ALA A 55 10.13 -7.22 -3.35
CA ALA A 55 11.06 -7.88 -2.43
C ALA A 55 10.91 -7.35 -1.00
N ALA A 56 10.73 -6.03 -0.83
CA ALA A 56 10.48 -5.43 0.47
C ALA A 56 9.15 -5.90 1.08
N ILE A 57 8.11 -6.08 0.27
CA ILE A 57 6.83 -6.67 0.71
C ILE A 57 7.02 -8.10 1.20
N LYS A 58 7.77 -8.95 0.48
CA LYS A 58 8.04 -10.32 0.91
C LYS A 58 8.83 -10.37 2.23
N ASN A 59 9.76 -9.44 2.41
CA ASN A 59 10.51 -9.30 3.66
C ASN A 59 9.56 -8.91 4.82
N ALA A 60 8.72 -7.88 4.64
CA ALA A 60 7.71 -7.47 5.62
C ALA A 60 6.73 -8.60 5.96
N TYR A 61 6.25 -9.33 4.96
CA TYR A 61 5.39 -10.50 5.16
C TYR A 61 6.08 -11.59 5.98
N SER A 62 7.34 -11.89 5.68
CA SER A 62 8.13 -12.89 6.44
C SER A 62 8.39 -12.46 7.88
N ALA A 63 8.34 -11.16 8.17
CA ALA A 63 8.41 -10.60 9.52
C ALA A 63 7.03 -10.49 10.22
N ASN A 64 5.98 -11.07 9.63
CA ASN A 64 4.59 -11.02 10.12
C ASN A 64 3.96 -9.61 10.17
N VAL A 65 4.40 -8.70 9.30
CA VAL A 65 3.84 -7.36 9.18
C VAL A 65 2.62 -7.38 8.26
N LEU A 66 1.49 -6.84 8.73
CA LEU A 66 0.28 -6.71 7.91
C LEU A 66 0.39 -5.51 6.98
N MET A 67 0.06 -5.71 5.71
CA MET A 67 0.17 -4.67 4.69
C MET A 67 -1.16 -4.43 4.01
N PHE A 68 -1.55 -3.15 3.92
CA PHE A 68 -2.76 -2.70 3.25
C PHE A 68 -2.40 -1.70 2.17
N ALA A 69 -3.03 -1.81 1.00
CA ALA A 69 -2.81 -0.85 -0.08
C ALA A 69 -4.10 -0.52 -0.83
N ALA A 70 -4.17 0.71 -1.36
CA ALA A 70 -5.31 1.17 -2.14
C ALA A 70 -5.42 0.39 -3.46
N SER A 71 -6.62 -0.12 -3.76
CA SER A 71 -6.84 -0.94 -4.95
C SER A 71 -6.58 -0.17 -6.23
N ARG A 72 -7.07 1.09 -6.32
CA ARG A 72 -6.94 2.09 -7.40
C ARG A 72 -8.20 2.99 -7.46
N ASN A 73 -8.09 4.17 -8.07
CA ASN A 73 -9.20 5.15 -8.24
C ASN A 73 -9.49 5.52 -9.72
N ASP A 74 -9.10 4.69 -10.69
CA ASP A 74 -9.23 4.96 -12.12
C ASP A 74 -10.46 4.25 -12.76
N GLY A 75 -11.34 3.66 -11.96
CA GLY A 75 -12.49 2.89 -12.42
C GLY A 75 -12.10 1.67 -13.24
N GLY A 76 -12.99 1.27 -14.16
CA GLY A 76 -12.81 0.14 -15.07
C GLY A 76 -11.67 0.25 -16.09
N ASN A 77 -10.94 1.36 -16.12
CA ASN A 77 -9.91 1.62 -17.14
C ASN A 77 -8.64 0.81 -16.90
N PHE A 78 -8.38 0.42 -15.64
CA PHE A 78 -7.21 -0.37 -15.28
C PHE A 78 -7.51 -1.37 -14.17
N SER A 79 -6.68 -2.42 -14.09
CA SER A 79 -6.73 -3.40 -13.01
C SER A 79 -6.17 -2.85 -11.70
N VAL A 80 -6.31 -3.62 -10.62
CA VAL A 80 -5.75 -3.31 -9.30
C VAL A 80 -4.27 -2.91 -9.40
N ALA A 81 -3.94 -1.78 -8.78
CA ALA A 81 -2.59 -1.23 -8.77
C ALA A 81 -1.64 -2.09 -7.92
N PHE A 82 -0.36 -2.01 -8.22
CA PHE A 82 0.70 -2.50 -7.34
C PHE A 82 1.04 -1.42 -6.30
N PRO A 83 1.16 -1.70 -5.00
CA PRO A 83 1.35 -3.02 -4.40
C PRO A 83 0.06 -3.77 -4.01
N ALA A 84 -1.12 -3.18 -4.13
CA ALA A 84 -2.38 -3.81 -3.73
C ALA A 84 -2.68 -5.17 -4.40
N ARG A 85 -2.23 -5.38 -5.63
CA ARG A 85 -2.35 -6.68 -6.32
C ARG A 85 -1.35 -7.75 -5.87
N HIS A 86 -0.38 -7.43 -5.02
CA HIS A 86 0.59 -8.41 -4.54
C HIS A 86 -0.10 -9.37 -3.56
N LYS A 87 0.13 -10.68 -3.69
CA LYS A 87 -0.57 -11.72 -2.90
C LYS A 87 -0.44 -11.57 -1.38
N ASP A 88 0.63 -10.92 -0.93
CA ASP A 88 0.95 -10.72 0.49
C ASP A 88 0.45 -9.35 1.01
N VAL A 89 -0.32 -8.61 0.20
CA VAL A 89 -0.88 -7.30 0.54
C VAL A 89 -2.41 -7.38 0.46
N ILE A 90 -3.08 -6.80 1.44
CA ILE A 90 -4.54 -6.71 1.48
C ILE A 90 -4.95 -5.48 0.64
N SER A 91 -5.60 -5.75 -0.50
CA SER A 91 -6.16 -4.71 -1.38
C SER A 91 -7.42 -4.11 -0.77
N ILE A 92 -7.49 -2.78 -0.70
CA ILE A 92 -8.61 -2.03 -0.12
C ILE A 92 -9.28 -1.15 -1.19
N SER A 93 -10.57 -1.39 -1.41
CA SER A 93 -11.45 -0.60 -2.28
C SER A 93 -12.39 0.29 -1.46
N ALA A 94 -12.95 1.31 -2.10
CA ALA A 94 -13.80 2.30 -1.44
C ALA A 94 -15.31 1.94 -1.52
N THR A 95 -16.04 2.30 -0.47
CA THR A 95 -17.51 2.31 -0.43
C THR A 95 -18.00 3.64 0.10
N ASP A 96 -19.25 4.00 -0.20
CA ASP A 96 -19.92 5.15 0.43
C ASP A 96 -20.53 4.79 1.80
N GLY A 97 -21.26 5.73 2.39
CA GLY A 97 -21.92 5.55 3.70
C GLY A 97 -23.01 4.49 3.71
N ASP A 98 -23.52 4.10 2.53
CA ASP A 98 -24.54 3.07 2.36
C ASP A 98 -23.92 1.71 2.00
N GLY A 99 -22.58 1.63 1.94
CA GLY A 99 -21.85 0.41 1.59
C GLY A 99 -21.81 0.12 0.09
N VAL A 100 -22.20 1.09 -0.77
CA VAL A 100 -22.15 0.92 -2.22
C VAL A 100 -20.72 1.11 -2.71
N ALA A 101 -20.25 0.18 -3.54
CA ALA A 101 -18.92 0.26 -4.14
C ALA A 101 -18.77 1.54 -4.97
N SER A 102 -17.68 2.27 -4.74
CA SER A 102 -17.41 3.50 -5.48
C SER A 102 -17.15 3.22 -6.96
N TYR A 103 -17.69 4.06 -7.85
CA TYR A 103 -17.58 3.91 -9.31
C TYR A 103 -16.13 3.95 -9.83
N PHE A 104 -15.22 4.52 -9.04
CA PHE A 104 -13.81 4.65 -9.35
C PHE A 104 -12.95 3.46 -8.90
N ASN A 105 -13.54 2.45 -8.25
CA ASN A 105 -12.84 1.21 -7.96
C ASN A 105 -12.50 0.46 -9.27
N PRO A 106 -11.37 -0.25 -9.34
CA PRO A 106 -11.12 -1.19 -10.43
C PRO A 106 -12.18 -2.32 -10.40
N PRO A 107 -12.47 -2.96 -11.55
CA PRO A 107 -13.35 -4.12 -11.59
C PRO A 107 -12.73 -5.28 -10.80
N CYS A 108 -13.58 -6.05 -10.13
CA CYS A 108 -13.20 -7.33 -9.53
C CYS A 108 -13.02 -8.41 -10.60
#